data_AF-A0A1G2MBD2-F1
#
_entry.id   AF-A0A1G2MBD2-F1
#
_cell.length_a   1.000
_cell.length_b   1.000
_cell.length_c   1.000
_cell.angle_alpha   90.00
_cell.angle_beta   90.00
_cell.angle_gamma   90.00
#
_symmetry.space_group_name_H-M   'P 1'
#
loop_
_entity.id
_entity.type
_entity.pdbx_description
1 polymer ?
#
loop_
_entity_poly.entity_id
_entity_poly.type
_entity_poly.pdbx_seq_one_letter_code
_entity_poly.pdbx_strand_id
1 'polypeptide(L)'
;MSKELRRVFLRAFFNDEGSVYFIGKRRAIRGYQHDGRILNLIQRLLRRLGIRSKVDMAYNEVTITRRRNLELFEKEINFSAGVCVNGNRSNSVWKHSFEKRELLRKMLASYR
;
A
#
# COMPACT_ATOMS: atom_id res chain seq x y z
N MET A 1 -5.43 -17.85 -10.90
CA MET A 1 -4.93 -17.58 -9.54
C MET A 1 -6.10 -17.55 -8.55
N SER A 2 -6.03 -18.36 -7.49
CA SER A 2 -7.03 -18.38 -6.42
C SER A 2 -7.14 -17.02 -5.71
N LYS A 3 -8.19 -16.81 -4.91
CA LYS A 3 -8.33 -15.58 -4.12
C LYS A 3 -7.23 -15.47 -3.06
N GLU A 4 -6.88 -16.59 -2.44
CA GLU A 4 -5.85 -16.64 -1.41
C GLU A 4 -4.45 -16.32 -1.96
N LEU A 5 -4.05 -16.97 -3.04
CA LEU A 5 -2.74 -16.72 -3.66
C LEU A 5 -2.62 -15.26 -4.12
N ARG A 6 -3.72 -14.64 -4.58
CA ARG A 6 -3.79 -13.20 -4.87
C ARG A 6 -3.47 -12.34 -3.65
N ARG A 7 -4.11 -12.65 -2.51
CA ARG A 7 -3.92 -11.90 -1.27
C ARG A 7 -2.47 -12.04 -0.77
N VAL A 8 -1.93 -13.26 -0.79
CA VAL A 8 -0.54 -13.52 -0.37
C VAL A 8 0.46 -12.80 -1.27
N PHE A 9 0.29 -12.90 -2.60
CA PHE A 9 1.15 -12.21 -3.56
C PHE A 9 1.12 -10.69 -3.38
N LEU A 10 -0.07 -10.10 -3.31
CA LEU A 10 -0.22 -8.66 -3.10
C LEU A 10 0.35 -8.23 -1.75
N ARG A 11 0.15 -9.01 -0.69
CA ARG A 11 0.71 -8.72 0.63
C ARG A 11 2.24 -8.74 0.59
N ALA A 12 2.85 -9.74 -0.04
CA ALA A 12 4.31 -9.79 -0.20
C ALA A 12 4.83 -8.55 -0.94
N PHE A 13 4.20 -8.19 -2.07
CA PHE A 13 4.54 -6.98 -2.81
C PHE A 13 4.46 -5.71 -1.94
N PHE A 14 3.34 -5.48 -1.23
CA PHE A 14 3.19 -4.27 -0.39
C PHE A 14 4.03 -4.31 0.89
N ASN A 15 4.40 -5.48 1.40
CA ASN A 15 5.33 -5.56 2.52
C ASN A 15 6.70 -5.03 2.14
N ASP A 16 7.18 -5.37 0.94
CA ASP A 16 8.49 -4.98 0.46
C ASP A 16 8.47 -3.56 -0.14
N GLU A 17 7.69 -3.37 -1.19
CA GLU A 17 7.67 -2.16 -2.01
C GLU A 17 6.60 -1.14 -1.59
N GLY A 18 5.72 -1.53 -0.67
CA GLY A 18 4.57 -0.74 -0.27
C GLY A 18 4.87 0.22 0.88
N SER A 19 4.16 1.34 0.91
CA SER A 19 4.18 2.27 2.05
C SER A 19 2.82 2.94 2.25
N VAL A 20 2.54 3.33 3.50
CA VAL A 20 1.39 4.19 3.82
C VAL A 20 1.85 5.64 3.70
N TYR A 21 1.23 6.37 2.79
CA TYR A 21 1.45 7.80 2.59
C TYR A 21 0.37 8.57 3.35
N PHE A 22 0.70 8.94 4.59
CA PHE A 22 -0.20 9.66 5.49
C PHE A 22 0.45 10.97 5.95
N ILE A 23 0.43 11.99 5.08
CA ILE A 23 1.07 13.30 5.34
C ILE A 23 0.04 14.41 5.10
N GLY A 24 -0.23 15.22 6.12
CA GLY A 24 -1.25 16.26 6.09
C GLY A 24 -2.63 15.68 5.76
N LYS A 25 -3.27 16.17 4.70
CA LYS A 25 -4.58 15.67 4.22
C LYS A 25 -4.47 14.47 3.28
N ARG A 26 -3.26 14.13 2.81
CA ARG A 26 -3.05 13.04 1.85
C ARG A 26 -3.08 11.70 2.58
N ARG A 27 -3.89 10.78 2.05
CA ARG A 27 -4.11 9.45 2.58
C ARG A 27 -4.08 8.46 1.42
N ALA A 28 -3.01 7.68 1.33
CA ALA A 28 -2.83 6.72 0.26
C ALA A 28 -1.98 5.53 0.71
N ILE A 29 -2.11 4.43 -0.03
CA ILE A 29 -1.12 3.35 -0.01
C ILE A 29 -0.43 3.38 -1.36
N ARG A 30 0.90 3.39 -1.36
CA ARG A 30 1.74 3.40 -2.56
C ARG A 30 2.50 2.10 -2.64
N GLY A 31 2.77 1.61 -3.85
CA GLY A 31 3.70 0.53 -4.13
C GLY A 31 4.57 0.93 -5.31
N TYR A 32 5.89 0.91 -5.14
CA TYR A 32 6.84 1.29 -6.17
C TYR A 32 7.29 0.08 -6.99
N GLN A 33 7.52 0.25 -8.29
CA GLN A 33 8.19 -0.75 -9.12
C GLN A 33 8.67 -0.16 -10.44
N HIS A 34 9.92 -0.43 -10.83
CA HIS A 34 10.49 0.06 -12.08
C HIS A 34 9.82 -0.52 -13.32
N ASP A 35 9.38 -1.78 -13.29
CA ASP A 35 8.72 -2.41 -14.43
C ASP A 35 7.20 -2.13 -14.43
N GLY A 36 6.76 -1.32 -15.40
CA GLY A 36 5.35 -0.99 -15.60
C GLY A 36 4.44 -2.20 -15.83
N ARG A 37 4.97 -3.31 -16.35
CA ARG A 37 4.20 -4.56 -16.51
C ARG A 37 3.81 -5.14 -15.16
N ILE A 38 4.70 -5.02 -14.17
CA ILE A 38 4.42 -5.44 -12.80
C ILE A 38 3.37 -4.50 -12.18
N LEU A 39 3.50 -3.18 -12.32
CA LEU A 39 2.49 -2.24 -11.83
C LEU A 39 1.10 -2.51 -12.41
N ASN A 40 1.02 -2.78 -13.71
CA ASN A 40 -0.22 -3.15 -14.38
C ASN A 40 -0.76 -4.52 -13.93
N LEU A 41 0.11 -5.48 -13.62
CA LEU A 41 -0.30 -6.72 -12.98
C LEU A 41 -0.90 -6.45 -11.60
N ILE A 42 -0.21 -5.70 -10.74
CA ILE A 42 -0.68 -5.35 -9.39
C ILE A 42 -2.05 -4.65 -9.45
N GLN A 43 -2.23 -3.66 -10.34
CA GLN A 43 -3.51 -2.98 -10.54
C GLN A 43 -4.62 -3.96 -10.93
N ARG A 44 -4.37 -4.89 -11.87
CA ARG A 44 -5.35 -5.91 -12.28
C ARG A 44 -5.72 -6.84 -11.12
N LEU A 45 -4.74 -7.24 -10.30
CA LEU A 45 -4.98 -8.10 -9.14
C LEU A 45 -5.79 -7.39 -8.06
N LEU A 46 -5.48 -6.13 -7.76
CA LEU A 46 -6.24 -5.26 -6.85
C LEU A 46 -7.70 -5.12 -7.30
N ARG A 47 -7.92 -4.88 -8.60
CA ARG A 47 -9.27 -4.76 -9.17
C ARG A 47 -10.10 -6.03 -8.96
N ARG A 48 -9.48 -7.21 -9.05
CA ARG A 48 -10.16 -8.50 -8.78
C ARG A 48 -10.51 -8.73 -7.30
N LEU A 49 -10.00 -7.90 -6.39
CA LEU A 49 -10.39 -7.84 -4.98
C LEU A 49 -11.35 -6.68 -4.69
N GLY A 50 -11.82 -5.97 -5.74
CA GLY A 50 -12.70 -4.81 -5.61
C GLY A 50 -11.97 -3.51 -5.21
N ILE A 51 -10.64 -3.51 -5.15
CA ILE A 51 -9.82 -2.35 -4.79
C ILE A 51 -9.46 -1.58 -6.06
N ARG A 52 -9.89 -0.32 -6.15
CA ARG A 52 -9.48 0.57 -7.25
C ARG A 52 -8.12 1.22 -6.94
N SER A 53 -7.25 1.27 -7.92
CA SER A 53 -5.94 1.92 -7.84
C SER A 53 -5.56 2.62 -9.15
N LYS A 54 -4.67 3.60 -9.07
CA LYS A 54 -4.08 4.31 -10.22
C LYS A 54 -2.63 3.85 -10.38
N VAL A 55 -2.21 3.55 -11.61
CA VAL A 55 -0.79 3.42 -11.95
C VAL A 55 -0.32 4.78 -12.46
N ASP A 56 0.82 5.25 -11.95
CA ASP A 56 1.47 6.48 -12.37
C ASP A 56 2.88 6.15 -12.87
N MET A 57 3.03 6.11 -14.19
CA MET A 57 4.27 5.72 -14.85
C MET A 57 5.37 6.77 -14.71
N ALA A 58 5.03 8.04 -14.44
CA ALA A 58 6.03 9.08 -14.21
C ALA A 58 6.77 8.87 -12.88
N TYR A 59 6.09 8.28 -11.90
CA TYR A 59 6.63 7.99 -10.56
C TYR A 59 6.87 6.49 -10.31
N ASN A 60 6.66 5.66 -11.32
CA ASN A 60 6.82 4.20 -11.25
C ASN A 60 6.06 3.59 -10.06
N GLU A 61 4.78 3.93 -9.92
CA GLU A 61 4.01 3.48 -8.76
C GLU A 61 2.56 3.11 -9.02
N VAL A 62 2.02 2.31 -8.11
CA VAL A 62 0.59 2.06 -7.97
C VAL A 62 0.09 2.68 -6.67
N THR A 63 -0.99 3.45 -6.76
CA THR A 63 -1.54 4.22 -5.64
C THR A 63 -3.00 3.86 -5.40
N ILE A 64 -3.31 3.49 -4.16
CA ILE A 64 -4.67 3.24 -3.66
C ILE A 64 -5.09 4.44 -2.83
N THR A 65 -6.23 5.04 -3.18
CA THR A 65 -6.79 6.21 -2.49
C THR A 65 -8.29 6.02 -2.26
N ARG A 66 -8.90 6.97 -1.52
CA ARG A 66 -10.30 6.97 -1.06
C ARG A 66 -10.54 5.95 0.05
N ARG A 67 -11.29 6.37 1.08
CA ARG A 67 -11.57 5.61 2.30
C ARG A 67 -11.97 4.16 2.02
N ARG A 68 -13.00 3.94 1.20
CA ARG A 68 -13.51 2.60 0.87
C ARG A 68 -12.45 1.64 0.30
N ASN A 69 -11.54 2.13 -0.55
CA ASN A 69 -10.49 1.25 -1.10
C ASN A 69 -9.41 0.93 -0.07
N LEU A 70 -9.12 1.88 0.83
CA LEU A 70 -8.16 1.70 1.91
C LEU A 70 -8.69 0.71 2.95
N GLU A 71 -9.97 0.79 3.30
CA GLU A 71 -10.65 -0.19 4.17
C GLU A 71 -10.66 -1.59 3.52
N LEU A 72 -10.93 -1.67 2.21
CA LEU A 72 -10.85 -2.94 1.48
C LEU A 72 -9.42 -3.49 1.43
N PHE A 73 -8.41 -2.62 1.29
CA PHE A 73 -7.01 -3.04 1.36
C PHE A 73 -6.68 -3.61 2.75
N GLU A 74 -7.05 -2.93 3.83
CA GLU A 74 -6.84 -3.42 5.20
C GLU A 74 -7.50 -4.79 5.42
N LYS A 75 -8.72 -4.96 4.92
CA LYS A 75 -9.48 -6.21 5.07
C LYS A 75 -8.92 -7.37 4.24
N GLU A 76 -8.58 -7.12 2.98
CA GLU A 76 -8.27 -8.18 2.02
C GLU A 76 -6.78 -8.52 1.96
N ILE A 77 -5.90 -7.52 2.15
CA ILE A 77 -4.46 -7.64 1.91
C ILE A 77 -3.71 -7.38 3.21
N ASN A 78 -3.84 -6.16 3.75
CA ASN A 78 -3.07 -5.59 4.87
C ASN A 78 -1.55 -5.71 4.72
N PHE A 79 -0.81 -5.10 5.66
CA PHE A 79 0.60 -5.38 5.86
C PHE A 79 0.78 -6.52 6.86
N SER A 80 1.84 -7.31 6.72
CA SER A 80 2.19 -8.31 7.72
C SER A 80 2.63 -7.64 9.03
N ALA A 81 2.42 -8.35 10.15
CA ALA A 81 2.97 -7.96 11.45
C ALA A 81 4.50 -7.85 11.40
N GLY A 82 5.08 -6.89 12.13
CA GLY A 82 6.53 -6.66 12.16
C GLY A 82 7.11 -5.97 10.93
N VAL A 83 6.33 -5.73 9.87
CA VAL A 83 6.82 -4.98 8.69
C VAL A 83 6.80 -3.49 8.98
N CYS A 84 7.99 -2.92 9.11
CA CYS A 84 8.20 -1.53 9.47
C CYS A 84 8.59 -0.65 8.28
N VAL A 85 8.23 0.63 8.35
CA VAL A 85 8.95 1.68 7.61
C VAL A 85 10.28 1.88 8.30
N ASN A 86 11.38 1.89 7.54
CA ASN A 86 12.71 2.14 8.11
C ASN A 86 12.90 3.63 8.41
N GLY A 87 12.88 3.99 9.70
CA GLY A 87 13.10 5.36 10.17
C GLY A 87 14.51 5.90 9.92
N ASN A 88 15.50 5.01 9.81
CA ASN A 88 16.93 5.35 9.71
C ASN A 88 17.37 5.72 8.30
N ARG A 89 16.50 5.56 7.28
CA ARG A 89 16.82 6.05 5.93
C ARG A 89 16.98 7.57 5.97
N SER A 90 18.01 8.08 5.30
CA SER A 90 18.31 9.52 5.22
C SER A 90 17.11 10.35 4.76
N ASN A 91 16.35 9.82 3.80
CA ASN A 91 15.13 10.42 3.26
C ASN A 91 13.83 10.00 3.97
N SER A 92 13.89 9.32 5.11
CA SER A 92 12.69 8.96 5.87
C SER A 92 12.03 10.21 6.42
N VAL A 93 10.75 10.39 6.09
CA VAL A 93 9.91 11.49 6.63
C VAL A 93 9.62 11.27 8.12
N TRP A 94 9.54 10.01 8.55
CA TRP A 94 9.08 9.66 9.89
C TRP A 94 10.16 9.72 10.95
N LYS A 95 11.45 9.61 10.56
CA LYS A 95 12.64 9.58 11.43
C LYS A 95 12.61 8.54 12.58
N HIS A 96 11.59 7.71 12.61
CA HIS A 96 11.37 6.61 13.54
C HIS A 96 10.77 5.43 12.76
N SER A 97 11.04 4.22 13.24
CA SER A 97 10.49 3.01 12.64
C SER A 97 9.07 2.76 13.16
N PHE A 98 8.11 2.64 12.25
CA PHE A 98 6.71 2.36 12.57
C PHE A 98 6.24 1.15 11.77
N GLU A 99 5.42 0.31 12.40
CA GLU A 99 4.75 -0.75 11.66
C GLU A 99 3.80 -0.17 10.62
N LYS A 100 3.89 -0.65 9.37
CA LYS A 100 3.06 -0.15 8.27
C LYS A 100 1.56 -0.33 8.57
N ARG A 101 1.17 -1.43 9.23
CA ARG A 101 -0.22 -1.69 9.65
C ARG A 101 -0.72 -0.71 10.71
N GLU A 102 0.13 -0.22 11.61
CA GLU A 102 -0.26 0.80 12.59
C GLU A 102 -0.50 2.14 11.92
N LEU A 103 0.37 2.51 10.99
CA LEU A 103 0.20 3.72 10.20
C LEU A 103 -1.07 3.67 9.35
N LEU A 104 -1.41 2.51 8.77
CA LEU A 104 -2.67 2.28 8.07
C LEU A 104 -3.88 2.47 9.01
N ARG A 105 -3.86 1.86 10.19
CA ARG A 105 -4.92 2.02 11.20
C ARG A 105 -5.11 3.48 11.61
N LYS A 106 -4.02 4.20 11.89
CA LYS A 106 -4.05 5.65 12.21
C LYS A 106 -4.62 6.47 11.05
N MET A 107 -4.21 6.17 9.82
CA MET A 107 -4.74 6.84 8.62
C MET A 107 -6.23 6.60 8.45
N LEU A 108 -6.72 5.38 8.65
CA LEU A 108 -8.15 5.04 8.53
C LEU A 108 -8.99 5.71 9.63
N ALA A 109 -8.51 5.71 10.87
CA ALA A 109 -9.16 6.39 11.99
C ALA A 109 -9.25 7.92 11.79
N SER A 110 -8.39 8.50 10.94
CA SER A 110 -8.41 9.94 10.65
C SER A 110 -9.51 10.38 9.67
N TYR A 111 -10.27 9.44 9.08
CA TYR A 111 -11.47 9.77 8.32
C TYR A 111 -12.63 10.00 9.29
N ARG A 112 -12.84 11.27 9.65
CA ARG A 112 -14.07 11.73 10.31
C ARG A 112 -15.27 11.55 9.39
#